data_AF-S6GDT5-F1
#
_entry.id   AF-S6GDT5-F1
#
_cell.length_a   1.000
_cell.length_b   1.000
_cell.length_c   1.000
_cell.angle_alpha   90.00
_cell.angle_beta   90.00
_cell.angle_gamma   90.00
#
_symmetry.space_group_name_H-M   'P 1'
#
loop_
_entity.id
_entity.type
_entity.pdbx_description
1 polymer ?
#
loop_
_entity_poly.entity_id
_entity_poly.type
_entity_poly.pdbx_seq_one_letter_code
_entity_poly.pdbx_strand_id
1 'polypeptide(L)' 'MQITDFSSINNASALSFKQQKNMIKKLGKGATIPCDNCRQPLKLVTPKKGDKHRKTGVSCAKGCTDIELEFSA' A
#
# COMPACT_ATOMS: atom_id res chain seq x y z
N MET A 1 3.45 -30.35 22.16
CA MET A 1 2.85 -30.12 20.83
C MET A 1 2.23 -28.73 20.86
N GLN A 2 2.90 -27.71 20.30
CA GLN A 2 2.34 -26.36 20.26
C GLN A 2 1.27 -26.31 19.17
N ILE A 3 0.00 -26.21 19.58
CA ILE A 3 -1.09 -25.88 18.68
C ILE A 3 -0.97 -24.37 18.49
N THR A 4 -0.32 -23.97 17.41
CA THR A 4 -0.16 -22.56 17.03
C THR A 4 -1.54 -21.96 16.81
N ASP A 5 -2.00 -21.13 17.76
CA ASP A 5 -3.19 -20.31 17.59
C ASP A 5 -2.90 -19.21 16.56
N PHE A 6 -3.25 -19.48 15.30
CA PHE A 6 -3.11 -18.52 14.19
C PHE A 6 -4.25 -17.50 14.16
N SER A 7 -5.22 -17.59 15.08
CA SER A 7 -6.41 -16.73 15.14
C SER A 7 -6.02 -15.27 15.29
N SER A 8 -5.06 -14.98 16.18
CA SER A 8 -4.51 -13.63 16.39
C SER A 8 -3.80 -13.07 15.15
N ILE A 9 -3.00 -13.89 14.48
CA ILE A 9 -2.27 -13.53 13.25
C ILE A 9 -3.24 -13.24 12.10
N ASN A 10 -4.29 -14.05 11.97
CA ASN A 10 -5.29 -13.89 10.91
C ASN A 10 -6.09 -12.59 11.08
N ASN A 11 -6.50 -12.28 12.31
CA ASN A 11 -7.17 -11.01 12.63
C ASN A 11 -6.27 -9.80 12.36
N ALA A 12 -5.01 -9.85 12.78
CA ALA A 12 -4.04 -8.79 12.53
C ALA A 12 -3.83 -8.57 11.01
N SER A 13 -3.77 -9.67 10.24
CA SER A 13 -3.63 -9.63 8.78
C SER A 13 -4.84 -8.98 8.11
N ALA A 14 -6.06 -9.33 8.52
CA ALA A 14 -7.29 -8.74 8.00
C ALA A 14 -7.40 -7.23 8.31
N LEU A 15 -6.98 -6.81 9.51
CA LEU A 15 -6.91 -5.39 9.88
C LEU A 15 -5.89 -4.64 9.03
N SER A 16 -4.68 -5.19 8.86
CA SER A 16 -3.63 -4.61 8.04
C SER A 16 -4.08 -4.43 6.58
N PHE A 17 -4.74 -5.43 6.00
CA PHE A 17 -5.27 -5.33 4.65
C PHE A 17 -6.33 -4.21 4.50
N LYS A 18 -7.25 -4.09 5.46
CA LYS A 18 -8.24 -3.01 5.47
C LYS A 18 -7.59 -1.64 5.58
N GLN A 19 -6.56 -1.50 6.43
CA GLN A 19 -5.81 -0.26 6.59
C GLN A 19 -5.11 0.14 5.29
N GLN A 20 -4.37 -0.79 4.67
CA GLN A 20 -3.69 -0.57 3.40
C GLN A 20 -4.69 -0.17 2.29
N LYS A 21 -5.81 -0.89 2.16
CA LYS A 21 -6.87 -0.57 1.18
C LYS A 21 -7.44 0.84 1.39
N ASN A 22 -7.72 1.23 2.64
CA ASN A 22 -8.25 2.55 2.96
C ASN A 22 -7.22 3.66 2.70
N MET A 23 -5.94 3.40 2.99
CA MET A 23 -4.83 4.31 2.69
C MET A 23 -4.74 4.59 1.18
N ILE A 24 -4.73 3.54 0.35
CA ILE A 24 -4.69 3.67 -1.12
C ILE A 24 -5.90 4.45 -1.64
N LYS A 25 -7.11 4.17 -1.14
CA LYS A 25 -8.32 4.92 -1.50
C LYS A 25 -8.22 6.40 -1.17
N LYS A 26 -7.67 6.75 0.00
CA LYS A 26 -7.46 8.15 0.40
C LYS A 26 -6.44 8.83 -0.50
N LEU A 27 -5.32 8.17 -0.82
CA LEU A 27 -4.32 8.68 -1.78
C LEU A 27 -4.95 8.92 -3.16
N GLY A 28 -5.77 7.99 -3.66
CA GLY A 28 -6.49 8.14 -4.93
C GLY A 28 -7.49 9.30 -4.96
N LYS A 29 -7.98 9.74 -3.80
CA LYS A 29 -8.83 10.94 -3.65
C LYS A 29 -8.00 12.24 -3.50
N GLY A 30 -6.68 12.17 -3.62
CA GLY A 30 -5.77 13.32 -3.47
C GLY A 30 -5.38 13.63 -2.02
N ALA A 31 -5.69 12.75 -1.05
CA ALA A 31 -5.22 12.96 0.32
C ALA A 31 -3.69 12.80 0.38
N THR A 32 -3.03 13.63 1.18
CA THR A 32 -1.60 13.47 1.48
C THR A 32 -1.46 12.63 2.74
N ILE A 33 -0.81 11.47 2.62
CA ILE A 33 -0.57 10.56 3.74
C ILE A 33 0.94 10.47 3.99
N PRO A 34 1.43 10.79 5.20
CA PRO A 34 2.83 10.58 5.55
C PRO A 34 3.12 9.08 5.72
N CYS A 35 4.30 8.63 5.30
CA CYS A 35 4.79 7.29 5.57
C CYS A 35 5.08 7.13 7.08
N ASP A 36 4.65 6.02 7.67
CA ASP A 36 4.83 5.77 9.11
C ASP A 36 6.31 5.69 9.54
N ASN A 37 7.21 5.26 8.63
CA ASN A 37 8.63 5.10 8.95
C ASN A 37 9.43 6.40 8.78
N CYS A 38 9.29 7.07 7.63
CA CYS A 38 10.11 8.23 7.29
C CYS A 38 9.39 9.58 7.37
N ARG A 39 8.07 9.58 7.63
CA ARG A 39 7.18 10.75 7.65
C ARG A 39 7.14 11.56 6.35
N GLN A 40 7.73 11.06 5.27
CA GLN A 40 7.64 11.66 3.94
C GLN A 40 6.29 11.32 3.30
N PRO A 41 5.74 12.21 2.45
CA PRO A 41 4.47 11.96 1.78
C PRO A 41 4.55 10.74 0.85
N LEU A 42 3.56 9.87 0.95
CA LEU A 42 3.33 8.77 0.01
C LEU A 42 2.87 9.34 -1.33
N LYS A 43 3.37 8.77 -2.42
CA LYS A 43 3.01 9.13 -3.79
C LYS A 43 2.30 7.96 -4.45
N LEU A 44 1.18 8.24 -5.09
CA LEU A 44 0.48 7.29 -5.95
C LEU A 44 1.01 7.46 -7.39
N VAL A 45 1.56 6.39 -7.94
CA VAL A 45 2.01 6.29 -9.32
C VAL A 45 0.93 5.57 -10.12
N THR A 46 0.24 6.31 -10.98
CA THR A 46 -0.78 5.78 -11.88
C THR A 46 -0.18 5.34 -13.23
N PRO A 47 -0.83 4.41 -13.95
CA PRO A 47 -0.39 4.03 -15.28
C PRO A 47 -0.45 5.22 -16.22
N LYS A 48 0.62 5.42 -16.99
CA LYS A 48 0.67 6.44 -18.05
C LYS A 48 0.43 5.77 -19.40
N LYS A 49 -0.46 6.32 -20.22
CA LYS A 49 -0.70 5.81 -21.59
C LYS A 49 0.63 5.72 -22.35
N GLY A 50 0.93 4.53 -22.87
CA GLY A 50 2.16 4.24 -23.62
C GLY A 50 3.32 3.70 -22.79
N ASP A 51 3.23 3.69 -21.46
CA ASP A 51 4.31 3.23 -20.58
C ASP A 51 3.90 1.94 -19.85
N LYS A 52 4.07 0.81 -20.54
CA LYS A 52 3.70 -0.54 -20.04
C LYS A 52 4.67 -1.09 -19.00
N HIS A 53 5.86 -0.50 -18.86
CA HIS A 53 6.91 -0.97 -17.96
C HIS A 53 7.03 -0.14 -16.68
N ARG A 54 6.27 0.95 -16.56
CA ARG A 54 6.25 1.77 -15.36
C ARG A 54 5.59 0.99 -14.22
N LYS A 55 6.34 0.78 -13.14
CA LYS A 55 5.78 0.29 -11.88
C LYS A 55 4.73 1.28 -11.36
N THR A 56 3.50 0.81 -11.28
CA THR A 56 2.37 1.56 -10.73
C THR A 56 2.13 1.11 -9.29
N GLY A 57 1.74 2.03 -8.42
CA GLY A 57 1.76 1.71 -7.01
C GLY A 57 1.78 2.90 -6.07
N VAL A 58 1.99 2.63 -4.79
CA VAL A 58 2.20 3.63 -3.74
C VAL A 58 3.61 3.48 -3.20
N SER A 59 4.37 4.57 -3.20
CA SER A 59 5.70 4.56 -2.57
C SER A 59 6.07 5.89 -1.92
N CYS A 60 6.94 5.85 -0.91
CA CYS A 60 7.60 7.03 -0.38
C CYS A 60 8.98 7.23 -1.02
N ALA A 61 9.54 8.45 -0.94
CA ALA A 61 10.83 8.76 -1.59
C ALA A 61 12.01 7.94 -1.04
N LYS A 62 11.95 7.50 0.22
CA LYS A 62 12.95 6.61 0.83
C LYS A 62 12.74 5.11 0.55
N GLY A 63 11.62 4.70 -0.06
CA GLY A 63 11.31 3.29 -0.31
C GLY A 63 10.90 2.47 0.94
N CYS A 64 10.56 3.12 2.05
CA CYS A 64 10.07 2.45 3.26
C CYS A 64 8.71 1.77 3.07
N THR A 65 7.86 2.39 2.25
CA THR A 65 6.61 1.81 1.77
C THR A 65 6.76 1.70 0.27
N ASP A 66 6.60 0.49 -0.25
CA ASP A 66 6.58 0.19 -1.68
C ASP A 66 5.48 -0.85 -1.91
N ILE A 67 4.38 -0.42 -2.52
CA ILE A 67 3.21 -1.24 -2.78
C ILE A 67 2.95 -1.17 -4.27
N GLU A 68 3.19 -2.27 -4.96
CA GLU A 68 2.85 -2.40 -6.39
C GLU A 68 1.33 -2.58 -6.53
N LEU A 69 0.71 -1.81 -7.41
CA LEU A 69 -0.71 -1.87 -7.70
C LEU A 69 -0.88 -2.26 -9.16
N GLU A 70 -1.58 -3.36 -9.39
CA GLU A 70 -2.01 -3.77 -10.72
C GLU A 70 -3.29 -3.02 -11.09
N PHE A 71 -3.25 -2.31 -12.22
CA PHE A 71 -4.41 -1.64 -12.79
C PHE A 71 -4.94 -2.51 -13.92
N SER A 72 -6.03 -3.23 -13.66
CA SER A 72 -6.79 -3.90 -14.72
C SER A 72 -7.46 -2.83 -15.58
N ALA A 73 -7.08 -2.78 -16.86
CA ALA A 73 -7.59 -1.87 -17.87
C ALA A 73 -8.98 -2.26 -18.35
#